data_AF-A0A6H5JS34-F1
#
_entry.id   AF-A0A6H5JS34-F1
#
_cell.length_a   1.000
_cell.length_b   1.000
_cell.length_c   1.000
_cell.angle_alpha   90.00
_cell.angle_beta   90.00
_cell.angle_gamma   90.00
#
_symmetry.space_group_name_H-M   'P 1'
#
loop_
_entity.id
_entity.type
_entity.pdbx_description
1 polymer ?
#
loop_
_entity_poly.entity_id
_entity_poly.type
_entity_poly.pdbx_seq_one_letter_code
_entity_poly.pdbx_strand_id
1 'polypeptide(L)'
;MWSSNAVVRQGADREQQDLHSAAVNGILSGLVGITAGCATTDPRLTIVCAVVSAFIYHYGYRLQLHHGLDDAMNAVPVHLYCGIWGLFFAALMYSPGRHDTLMRVYGIDESRGDCGRGDQVAANLAFSVVVLAWSGATSFALYHILNVLFPKELNALDAGTTVELSDFMHVIDAVQLHVARAQNATGATNPVDNPAAAAPRH
;
A
#
# COMPACT_ATOMS: atom_id res chain seq x y z
N MET A 1 -13.86 -8.39 40.26
CA MET A 1 -14.15 -9.42 39.23
C MET A 1 -14.47 -8.86 37.84
N TRP A 2 -15.01 -7.64 37.71
CA TRP A 2 -15.35 -7.04 36.40
C TRP A 2 -14.13 -6.48 35.61
N SER A 3 -13.08 -6.01 36.31
CA SER A 3 -11.89 -5.41 35.67
C SER A 3 -10.99 -6.41 34.94
N SER A 4 -10.75 -7.61 35.50
CA SER A 4 -9.83 -8.59 34.90
C SER A 4 -10.33 -9.13 33.55
N ASN A 5 -11.65 -9.34 33.41
CA ASN A 5 -12.23 -9.81 32.16
C ASN A 5 -12.25 -8.72 31.07
N ALA A 6 -12.34 -7.44 31.45
CA ALA A 6 -12.31 -6.32 30.51
C ALA A 6 -10.90 -6.09 29.95
N VAL A 7 -9.86 -6.17 30.79
CA VAL A 7 -8.46 -6.05 30.37
C VAL A 7 -8.02 -7.22 29.48
N VAL A 8 -8.42 -8.45 29.83
CA VAL A 8 -8.12 -9.64 29.00
C VAL A 8 -8.83 -9.56 27.64
N ARG A 9 -10.08 -9.10 27.60
CA ARG A 9 -10.79 -8.85 26.34
C ARG A 9 -10.11 -7.77 25.51
N GLN A 10 -9.76 -6.63 26.10
CA GLN A 10 -9.00 -5.58 25.41
C GLN A 10 -7.65 -6.07 24.87
N GLY A 11 -6.95 -6.97 25.59
CA GLY A 11 -5.71 -7.57 25.10
C GLY A 11 -5.93 -8.47 23.89
N ALA A 12 -6.94 -9.34 23.94
CA ALA A 12 -7.30 -10.21 22.82
C ALA A 12 -7.79 -9.42 21.59
N ASP A 13 -8.58 -8.36 21.82
CA ASP A 13 -9.09 -7.49 20.77
C ASP A 13 -7.94 -6.75 20.05
N ARG A 14 -6.92 -6.28 20.79
CA ARG A 14 -5.72 -5.64 20.22
C ARG A 14 -4.85 -6.63 19.44
N GLU A 15 -4.59 -7.80 19.99
CA GLU A 15 -3.81 -8.84 19.29
C GLU A 15 -4.47 -9.23 17.97
N GLN A 16 -5.81 -9.33 17.97
CA GLN A 16 -6.57 -9.61 16.76
C GLN A 16 -6.55 -8.46 15.75
N GLN A 17 -6.58 -7.20 16.20
CA GLN A 17 -6.42 -6.01 15.35
C GLN A 17 -5.02 -5.94 14.71
N ASP A 18 -3.98 -6.26 15.47
CA ASP A 18 -2.60 -6.29 15.00
C ASP A 18 -2.39 -7.40 13.95
N LEU A 19 -2.97 -8.58 14.20
CA LEU A 19 -2.95 -9.70 13.26
C LEU A 19 -3.66 -9.36 11.93
N HIS A 20 -4.85 -8.75 12.00
CA HIS A 20 -5.58 -8.34 10.80
C HIS A 20 -4.78 -7.32 9.97
N SER A 21 -4.20 -6.33 10.64
CA SER A 21 -3.41 -5.28 9.98
C SER A 21 -2.13 -5.85 9.35
N ALA A 22 -1.45 -6.76 10.04
CA ALA A 22 -0.26 -7.44 9.51
C ALA A 22 -0.59 -8.33 8.29
N ALA A 23 -1.74 -9.01 8.28
CA ALA A 23 -2.18 -9.82 7.15
C ALA A 23 -2.47 -8.96 5.92
N VAL A 24 -3.19 -7.84 6.08
CA VAL A 24 -3.49 -6.91 4.98
C VAL A 24 -2.21 -6.29 4.44
N ASN A 25 -1.32 -5.81 5.32
CA ASN A 25 -0.04 -5.24 4.90
C ASN A 25 0.88 -6.27 4.23
N GLY A 26 0.79 -7.55 4.63
CA GLY A 26 1.44 -8.66 3.93
C GLY A 26 0.94 -8.81 2.49
N ILE A 27 -0.38 -8.79 2.26
CA ILE A 27 -0.95 -8.85 0.91
C ILE A 27 -0.53 -7.62 0.08
N LEU A 28 -0.61 -6.42 0.66
CA LEU A 28 -0.20 -5.17 0.01
C LEU A 28 1.28 -5.20 -0.38
N SER A 29 2.15 -5.72 0.50
CA SER A 29 3.58 -5.84 0.20
C SER A 29 3.85 -6.70 -1.04
N GLY A 30 3.11 -7.80 -1.22
CA GLY A 30 3.19 -8.65 -2.41
C GLY A 30 2.75 -7.92 -3.67
N LEU A 31 1.65 -7.17 -3.60
CA LEU A 31 1.13 -6.34 -4.70
C LEU A 31 2.14 -5.26 -5.10
N VAL A 32 2.70 -4.55 -4.12
CA VAL A 32 3.72 -3.52 -4.35
C VAL A 32 4.96 -4.14 -5.00
N GLY A 33 5.46 -5.25 -4.46
CA GLY A 33 6.67 -5.89 -4.98
C GLY A 33 6.55 -6.35 -6.44
N ILE A 34 5.38 -6.82 -6.88
CA ILE A 34 5.23 -7.24 -8.29
C ILE A 34 4.98 -6.07 -9.25
N THR A 35 4.69 -4.86 -8.76
CA THR A 35 4.24 -3.72 -9.58
C THR A 35 5.27 -3.37 -10.67
N ALA A 36 6.56 -3.31 -10.34
CA ALA A 36 7.61 -2.97 -11.29
C ALA A 36 7.82 -4.03 -12.40
N GLY A 37 7.53 -5.30 -12.10
CA GLY A 37 7.76 -6.43 -13.00
C GLY A 37 6.49 -6.99 -13.63
N CYS A 38 5.34 -6.33 -13.47
CA CYS A 38 4.03 -6.92 -13.78
C CYS A 38 3.86 -7.35 -15.24
N ALA A 39 4.50 -6.64 -16.17
CA ALA A 39 4.44 -6.93 -17.60
C ALA A 39 5.62 -7.77 -18.11
N THR A 40 6.76 -7.77 -17.40
CA THR A 40 8.04 -8.31 -17.86
C THR A 40 8.40 -9.66 -17.22
N THR A 41 7.77 -10.01 -16.10
CA THR A 41 8.05 -11.20 -15.30
C THR A 41 7.25 -12.42 -15.75
N ASP A 42 7.82 -13.62 -15.64
CA ASP A 42 7.08 -14.87 -15.85
C ASP A 42 6.00 -15.06 -14.78
N PRO A 43 4.73 -15.33 -15.13
CA PRO A 43 3.66 -15.59 -14.16
C PRO A 43 4.02 -16.62 -13.09
N ARG A 44 4.82 -17.64 -13.43
CA ARG A 44 5.26 -18.69 -12.50
C ARG A 44 6.18 -18.18 -11.39
N LEU A 45 6.88 -17.08 -11.63
CA LEU A 45 7.84 -16.49 -10.68
C LEU A 45 7.22 -15.36 -9.84
N THR A 46 6.00 -14.92 -10.16
CA THR A 46 5.31 -13.85 -9.43
C THR A 46 5.01 -14.23 -7.98
N ILE A 47 4.68 -15.50 -7.74
CA ILE A 47 4.45 -16.04 -6.39
C ILE A 47 5.71 -15.91 -5.52
N VAL A 48 6.88 -16.18 -6.10
CA VAL A 48 8.16 -16.04 -5.39
C VAL A 48 8.40 -14.58 -5.02
N CYS A 49 8.18 -13.65 -5.94
CA CYS A 49 8.28 -12.21 -5.66
C CYS A 49 7.37 -11.80 -4.50
N ALA A 50 6.10 -12.21 -4.54
CA ALA A 50 5.12 -11.85 -3.52
C ALA A 50 5.47 -12.40 -2.12
N VAL A 51 5.91 -13.66 -2.04
CA VAL A 51 6.35 -14.27 -0.78
C VAL A 51 7.57 -13.55 -0.22
N VAL A 52 8.57 -13.25 -1.06
CA VAL A 52 9.76 -12.53 -0.62
C VAL A 52 9.41 -11.11 -0.16
N SER A 53 8.50 -10.40 -0.84
CA SER A 53 8.02 -9.09 -0.40
C SER A 53 7.40 -9.14 0.99
N ALA A 54 6.60 -10.17 1.30
CA ALA A 54 6.00 -10.32 2.63
C ALA A 54 7.06 -10.47 3.74
N PHE A 55 8.14 -11.21 3.47
CA PHE A 55 9.28 -11.28 4.39
C PHE A 55 10.00 -9.94 4.53
N ILE A 56 10.27 -9.25 3.42
CA ILE A 56 10.92 -7.93 3.43
C ILE A 56 10.10 -6.92 4.23
N TYR A 57 8.77 -6.91 4.05
CA TYR A 57 7.85 -6.13 4.87
C TYR A 57 8.00 -6.48 6.35
N HIS A 58 7.90 -7.77 6.72
CA HIS A 58 7.96 -8.19 8.12
C HIS A 58 9.27 -7.78 8.80
N TYR A 59 10.41 -8.04 8.15
CA TYR A 59 11.72 -7.65 8.71
C TYR A 59 11.92 -6.13 8.70
N GLY A 60 11.43 -5.44 7.68
CA GLY A 60 11.49 -3.98 7.57
C GLY A 60 10.69 -3.28 8.66
N TYR A 61 9.49 -3.78 8.96
CA TYR A 61 8.68 -3.32 10.07
C TYR A 61 9.40 -3.48 11.41
N ARG A 62 9.96 -4.67 11.68
CA ARG A 62 10.72 -4.91 12.92
C ARG A 62 11.98 -4.06 13.01
N LEU A 63 12.63 -3.78 11.89
CA LEU A 63 13.79 -2.90 11.82
C LEU A 63 13.42 -1.47 12.23
N GLN A 64 12.29 -0.95 11.76
CA GLN A 64 11.82 0.38 12.12
C GLN A 64 11.45 0.48 13.60
N LEU A 65 10.74 -0.51 14.13
CA LEU A 65 10.46 -0.60 15.56
C LEU A 65 11.76 -0.62 16.39
N HIS A 66 12.77 -1.37 15.95
CA HIS A 66 14.07 -1.43 16.63
C HIS A 66 14.78 -0.06 16.63
N HIS A 67 14.59 0.76 15.59
CA HIS A 67 15.13 2.11 15.51
C HIS A 67 14.22 3.18 16.14
N GLY A 68 13.09 2.80 16.74
CA GLY A 68 12.12 3.75 17.30
C GLY A 68 11.45 4.63 16.24
N LEU A 69 11.43 4.18 14.97
CA LEU A 69 10.72 4.83 13.89
C LEU A 69 9.28 4.33 13.90
N ASP A 70 8.36 5.19 14.35
CA ASP A 70 6.93 4.87 14.42
C ASP A 70 6.21 5.33 13.14
N ASP A 71 6.19 4.46 12.15
CA ASP A 71 5.45 4.68 10.91
C ASP A 71 3.98 4.26 11.10
N ALA A 72 3.12 5.26 11.36
CA ALA A 72 1.71 5.09 11.71
C ALA A 72 0.90 4.19 10.75
N MET A 73 1.30 4.11 9.47
CA MET A 73 0.62 3.28 8.47
C MET A 73 1.49 2.17 7.88
N ASN A 74 2.71 1.97 8.38
CA ASN A 74 3.67 1.06 7.78
C ASN A 74 3.92 1.34 6.28
N ALA A 75 3.88 2.62 5.89
CA ALA A 75 4.10 3.04 4.50
C ALA A 75 5.52 2.73 4.02
N VAL A 76 6.54 2.97 4.83
CA VAL A 76 7.95 2.71 4.50
C VAL A 76 8.22 1.21 4.28
N PRO A 77 7.88 0.28 5.18
CA PRO A 77 8.17 -1.14 4.94
C PRO A 77 7.34 -1.74 3.80
N VAL A 78 6.08 -1.31 3.63
CA VAL A 78 5.22 -1.78 2.52
C VAL A 78 5.64 -1.19 1.18
N HIS A 79 5.84 0.13 1.09
CA HIS A 79 6.07 0.79 -0.20
C HIS A 79 7.55 0.96 -0.54
N LEU A 80 8.37 1.41 0.41
CA LEU A 80 9.78 1.68 0.12
C LEU A 80 10.57 0.38 0.00
N TYR A 81 10.59 -0.45 1.04
CA TYR A 81 11.43 -1.65 1.04
C TYR A 81 10.95 -2.68 0.01
N CYS A 82 9.65 -2.96 -0.04
CA CYS A 82 9.11 -3.90 -1.03
C CYS A 82 9.13 -3.32 -2.45
N GLY A 83 9.02 -1.99 -2.61
CA GLY A 83 9.15 -1.33 -3.91
C GLY A 83 10.56 -1.45 -4.49
N ILE A 84 11.59 -1.23 -3.67
CA ILE A 84 12.99 -1.43 -4.06
C ILE A 84 13.24 -2.89 -4.44
N TRP A 85 12.73 -3.83 -3.65
CA TRP A 85 12.77 -5.25 -3.99
C TRP A 85 12.11 -5.54 -5.33
N GLY A 86 10.94 -4.97 -5.58
CA GLY A 86 10.21 -5.14 -6.84
C GLY A 86 11.00 -4.65 -8.05
N LEU A 87 11.64 -3.48 -7.94
CA LEU A 87 12.52 -2.94 -8.99
C LEU A 87 13.72 -3.85 -9.25
N PHE A 88 14.34 -4.36 -8.19
CA PHE A 88 15.45 -5.30 -8.30
C PHE A 88 15.02 -6.62 -8.94
N PHE A 89 13.91 -7.19 -8.48
CA PHE A 89 13.37 -8.45 -8.99
C PHE A 89 12.96 -8.32 -10.47
N ALA A 90 12.31 -7.22 -10.86
CA ALA A 90 11.96 -6.96 -12.25
C ALA A 90 13.19 -6.91 -13.16
N ALA A 91 14.28 -6.30 -12.72
CA ALA A 91 15.53 -6.27 -13.47
C ALA A 91 16.18 -7.66 -13.58
N LEU A 92 16.14 -8.47 -12.52
CA LEU A 92 16.64 -9.84 -12.55
C LEU A 92 15.87 -10.75 -13.50
N MET A 93 14.56 -10.52 -13.62
CA MET A 93 13.65 -11.30 -14.47
C MET A 93 13.59 -10.78 -15.92
N TYR A 94 14.41 -9.78 -16.25
CA TYR A 94 14.54 -9.29 -17.62
C TYR A 94 14.92 -10.41 -18.59
N SER A 95 14.19 -10.48 -19.71
CA SER A 95 14.43 -11.42 -20.80
C SER A 95 14.19 -10.71 -22.13
N PRO A 96 15.16 -10.73 -23.08
CA PRO A 96 15.03 -10.07 -24.37
C PRO A 96 13.75 -10.44 -25.12
N GLY A 97 13.41 -11.73 -25.21
CA GLY A 97 12.21 -12.16 -25.94
C GLY A 97 10.87 -11.62 -25.39
N ARG A 98 10.75 -11.33 -24.09
CA ARG A 98 9.55 -10.67 -23.54
C ARG A 98 9.60 -9.17 -23.75
N HIS A 99 10.77 -8.58 -23.63
CA HIS A 99 10.98 -7.17 -23.89
C HIS A 99 10.62 -6.81 -25.34
N ASP A 100 11.09 -7.59 -26.33
CA ASP A 100 10.75 -7.40 -27.75
C ASP A 100 9.24 -7.55 -27.98
N THR A 101 8.62 -8.52 -27.31
CA THR A 101 7.16 -8.72 -27.37
C THR A 101 6.42 -7.49 -26.83
N LEU A 102 6.85 -6.96 -25.68
CA LEU A 102 6.28 -5.73 -25.11
C LEU A 102 6.48 -4.53 -26.04
N MET A 103 7.68 -4.33 -26.59
CA MET A 103 7.97 -3.22 -27.49
C MET A 103 7.13 -3.27 -28.77
N ARG A 104 6.89 -4.46 -29.33
CA ARG A 104 5.97 -4.66 -30.45
C ARG A 104 4.53 -4.33 -30.10
N VAL A 105 4.06 -4.74 -28.92
CA VAL A 105 2.70 -4.44 -28.44
C VAL A 105 2.52 -2.93 -28.20
N TYR A 106 3.54 -2.25 -27.68
CA TYR A 106 3.51 -0.81 -27.41
C TYR A 106 3.92 0.07 -28.60
N GLY A 107 4.32 -0.51 -29.73
CA GLY A 107 4.69 0.23 -30.94
C GLY A 107 5.94 1.09 -30.79
N ILE A 108 6.91 0.68 -29.97
CA ILE A 108 8.14 1.42 -29.73
C ILE A 108 9.24 0.88 -30.67
N ASP A 109 9.68 1.70 -31.63
CA ASP A 109 10.73 1.32 -32.57
C ASP A 109 12.10 1.18 -31.90
N GLU A 110 12.78 0.09 -32.27
CA GLU A 110 13.93 -0.55 -31.64
C GLU A 110 15.26 0.18 -31.96
N SER A 111 15.28 1.50 -31.81
CA SER A 111 16.50 2.32 -32.04
C SER A 111 17.43 2.37 -30.82
N ARG A 112 17.03 1.75 -29.69
CA ARG A 112 17.84 1.68 -28.47
C ARG A 112 18.53 0.31 -28.43
N GLY A 113 19.87 0.33 -28.37
CA GLY A 113 20.68 -0.89 -28.34
C GLY A 113 20.28 -1.86 -27.22
N ASP A 114 20.57 -3.14 -27.44
CA ASP A 114 20.22 -4.23 -26.53
C ASP A 114 20.83 -3.96 -25.14
N CYS A 115 19.96 -3.65 -24.16
CA CYS A 115 20.39 -3.44 -22.79
C CYS A 115 20.47 -4.80 -22.11
N GLY A 116 21.66 -5.16 -21.64
CA GLY A 116 21.87 -6.43 -20.98
C GLY A 116 21.14 -6.48 -19.62
N ARG A 117 21.00 -7.68 -19.06
CA ARG A 117 20.41 -7.84 -17.71
C ARG A 117 21.15 -7.00 -16.64
N GLY A 118 22.47 -6.86 -16.77
CA GLY A 118 23.27 -6.02 -15.86
C GLY A 118 22.92 -4.53 -15.96
N ASP A 119 22.71 -4.04 -17.19
CA ASP A 119 22.33 -2.64 -17.44
C ASP A 119 20.95 -2.34 -16.87
N GLN A 120 20.02 -3.29 -16.95
CA GLN A 120 18.68 -3.16 -16.37
C GLN A 120 18.71 -3.13 -14.84
N VAL A 121 19.57 -3.93 -14.21
CA VAL A 121 19.76 -3.88 -12.74
C VAL A 121 20.35 -2.53 -12.34
N ALA A 122 21.36 -2.04 -13.07
CA ALA A 122 21.97 -0.74 -12.81
C ALA A 122 20.96 0.40 -13.02
N ALA A 123 20.15 0.36 -14.08
CA ALA A 123 19.12 1.34 -14.37
C ALA A 123 18.04 1.39 -13.28
N ASN A 124 17.53 0.24 -12.85
CA ASN A 124 16.51 0.17 -11.80
C ASN A 124 17.05 0.62 -10.44
N LEU A 125 18.32 0.33 -10.12
CA LEU A 125 18.95 0.80 -8.90
C LEU A 125 19.18 2.32 -8.94
N ALA A 126 19.70 2.84 -10.06
CA ALA A 126 19.87 4.27 -10.25
C ALA A 126 18.53 5.01 -10.15
N PHE A 127 17.48 4.48 -10.79
CA PHE A 127 16.12 5.00 -10.67
C PHE A 127 15.63 4.98 -9.22
N SER A 128 15.85 3.88 -8.49
CA SER A 128 15.48 3.77 -7.06
C SER A 128 16.13 4.87 -6.22
N VAL A 129 17.42 5.15 -6.44
CA VAL A 129 18.15 6.21 -5.74
C VAL A 129 17.61 7.59 -6.07
N VAL A 130 17.31 7.85 -7.35
CA VAL A 130 16.75 9.13 -7.79
C VAL A 130 15.36 9.35 -7.17
N VAL A 131 14.50 8.33 -7.18
CA VAL A 131 13.17 8.40 -6.56
C VAL A 131 13.29 8.64 -5.05
N LEU A 132 14.17 7.92 -4.36
CA LEU A 132 14.46 8.11 -2.94
C LEU A 132 14.90 9.55 -2.63
N ALA A 133 15.85 10.06 -3.40
CA ALA A 133 16.37 11.41 -3.24
C ALA A 133 15.28 12.45 -3.50
N TRP A 134 14.51 12.30 -4.58
CA TRP A 134 13.45 13.23 -4.95
C TRP A 134 12.31 13.23 -3.93
N SER A 135 11.78 12.07 -3.58
CA SER A 135 10.71 11.93 -2.59
C SER A 135 11.18 12.41 -1.22
N GLY A 136 12.38 12.03 -0.78
CA GLY A 136 12.93 12.50 0.48
C GLY A 136 13.14 14.01 0.51
N ALA A 137 13.72 14.59 -0.54
CA ALA A 137 13.97 16.03 -0.61
C ALA A 137 12.67 16.85 -0.65
N THR A 138 11.68 16.41 -1.44
CA THR A 138 10.39 17.11 -1.54
C THR A 138 9.57 16.99 -0.27
N SER A 139 9.52 15.81 0.37
CA SER A 139 8.88 15.62 1.68
C SER A 139 9.56 16.46 2.76
N PHE A 140 10.90 16.49 2.80
CA PHE A 140 11.64 17.32 3.74
C PHE A 140 11.38 18.82 3.51
N ALA A 141 11.42 19.28 2.26
CA ALA A 141 11.14 20.67 1.92
C ALA A 141 9.72 21.07 2.33
N LEU A 142 8.72 20.24 2.05
CA LEU A 142 7.34 20.48 2.45
C LEU A 142 7.21 20.53 3.98
N TYR A 143 7.76 19.54 4.68
CA TYR A 143 7.76 19.52 6.14
C TYR A 143 8.42 20.78 6.72
N HIS A 144 9.57 21.18 6.17
CA HIS A 144 10.29 22.36 6.62
C HIS A 144 9.48 23.65 6.41
N ILE A 145 8.82 23.80 5.25
CA ILE A 145 7.92 24.93 4.97
C ILE A 145 6.76 24.96 5.98
N LEU A 146 6.12 23.80 6.22
CA LEU A 146 5.02 23.70 7.18
C LEU A 146 5.50 24.04 8.60
N ASN A 147 6.69 23.59 8.99
CA ASN A 147 7.27 23.88 10.30
C ASN A 147 7.56 25.36 10.51
N VAL A 148 7.89 26.10 9.45
CA VAL A 148 8.09 27.55 9.52
C VAL A 148 6.75 28.30 9.55
N LEU A 149 5.75 27.84 8.79
CA LEU A 149 4.45 28.53 8.68
C LEU A 149 3.50 28.24 9.85
N PHE A 150 3.47 27.01 10.34
CA PHE A 150 2.51 26.51 11.34
C PHE A 150 3.19 25.71 12.46
N PRO A 151 4.14 26.32 13.20
CA PRO A 151 4.92 25.60 14.21
C PRO A 151 4.08 25.14 15.40
N LYS A 152 3.01 25.85 15.76
CA LYS A 152 2.19 25.50 16.95
C LYS A 152 1.32 24.29 16.68
N GLU A 153 0.76 24.23 15.48
CA GLU A 153 -0.08 23.15 14.98
C GLU A 153 0.74 21.86 14.87
N LEU A 154 1.95 21.93 14.29
CA LEU A 154 2.86 20.79 14.22
C LEU A 154 3.32 20.31 15.61
N ASN A 155 3.72 21.22 16.49
CA ASN A 155 4.09 20.85 17.87
C ASN A 155 2.92 20.22 18.64
N ALA A 156 1.67 20.62 18.33
CA ALA A 156 0.49 19.99 18.92
C ALA A 156 0.31 18.56 18.39
N LEU A 157 0.49 18.33 17.09
CA LEU A 157 0.45 16.98 16.49
C LEU A 157 1.54 16.08 17.08
N ASP A 158 2.77 16.57 17.21
CA ASP A 158 3.90 15.83 17.80
C ASP A 158 3.69 15.54 19.30
N ALA A 159 2.99 16.41 20.01
CA ALA A 159 2.58 16.17 21.40
C ALA A 159 1.48 15.10 21.55
N GLY A 160 1.07 14.47 20.44
CA GLY A 160 0.04 13.44 20.43
C GLY A 160 -1.38 14.01 20.39
N THR A 161 -1.56 15.26 19.94
CA THR A 161 -2.91 15.76 19.64
C THR A 161 -3.44 14.97 18.45
N THR A 162 -4.31 14.01 18.75
CA THR A 162 -4.99 13.19 17.77
C THR A 162 -5.91 14.08 16.95
N VAL A 163 -5.80 13.99 15.62
CA VAL A 163 -6.98 14.24 14.78
C VAL A 163 -7.91 13.08 15.14
N GLU A 164 -8.83 13.31 16.06
CA GLU A 164 -9.69 12.26 16.61
C GLU A 164 -10.37 11.53 15.45
N LEU A 165 -10.02 10.25 15.27
CA LEU A 165 -10.62 9.41 14.23
C LEU A 165 -12.15 9.36 14.37
N SER A 166 -12.67 9.62 15.58
CA SER A 166 -14.10 9.76 15.85
C SER A 166 -14.73 10.91 15.07
N ASP A 167 -14.04 12.03 14.85
CA ASP A 167 -14.59 13.15 14.07
C ASP A 167 -14.77 12.74 12.60
N PHE A 168 -13.83 11.97 12.07
CA PHE A 168 -13.92 11.44 10.71
C PHE A 168 -14.96 10.31 10.61
N MET A 169 -15.00 9.41 11.59
CA MET A 169 -15.99 8.33 11.64
C MET A 169 -17.40 8.86 11.80
N HIS A 170 -17.61 9.94 12.56
CA HIS A 170 -18.91 10.60 12.69
C HIS A 170 -19.36 11.24 11.37
N VAL A 171 -18.44 11.74 10.56
CA VAL A 171 -18.75 12.19 9.20
C VAL A 171 -19.15 11.00 8.31
N ILE A 172 -18.40 9.90 8.36
CA ILE A 172 -18.74 8.68 7.60
C ILE A 172 -20.10 8.14 8.02
N ASP A 173 -20.34 7.98 9.33
CA ASP A 173 -21.62 7.50 9.86
C ASP A 173 -22.75 8.44 9.48
N ALA A 174 -22.55 9.76 9.58
CA ALA A 174 -23.56 10.74 9.17
C ALA A 174 -23.87 10.64 7.66
N VAL A 175 -22.87 10.39 6.82
CA VAL A 175 -23.04 10.17 5.38
C VAL A 175 -23.77 8.86 5.12
N GLN A 176 -23.39 7.75 5.76
CA GLN A 176 -24.06 6.45 5.63
C GLN A 176 -25.52 6.53 6.08
N LEU A 177 -25.81 7.27 7.16
CA LEU A 177 -27.18 7.52 7.64
C LEU A 177 -27.97 8.38 6.65
N HIS A 178 -27.34 9.36 6.01
CA HIS A 178 -27.98 10.17 4.96
C HIS A 178 -28.29 9.33 3.72
N VAL A 179 -27.36 8.49 3.28
CA VAL A 179 -27.54 7.57 2.15
C VAL A 179 -28.67 6.58 2.45
N ALA A 180 -28.66 5.97 3.64
CA ALA A 180 -29.72 5.05 4.07
C ALA A 180 -31.10 5.74 4.15
N ARG A 181 -31.18 6.98 4.65
CA ARG A 181 -32.42 7.77 4.66
C ARG A 181 -32.89 8.12 3.25
N ALA A 182 -31.99 8.45 2.33
CA ALA A 182 -32.31 8.73 0.93
C ALA A 182 -32.80 7.49 0.17
N GLN A 183 -32.21 6.32 0.43
CA GLN A 183 -32.69 5.04 -0.10
C GLN A 183 -34.08 4.68 0.44
N ASN A 184 -34.31 4.91 1.74
CA ASN A 184 -35.61 4.66 2.36
C ASN A 184 -36.70 5.65 1.87
N ALA A 185 -36.33 6.90 1.57
CA ALA A 185 -37.24 7.92 1.04
C ALA A 185 -37.62 7.71 -0.43
N THR A 186 -36.80 7.03 -1.21
CA THR A 186 -37.03 6.74 -2.64
C THR A 186 -37.72 5.38 -2.87
N GLY A 187 -37.95 4.59 -1.82
CA GLY A 187 -38.58 3.27 -1.91
C GLY A 187 -37.77 2.24 -2.74
N ALA A 188 -36.50 2.53 -3.02
CA ALA A 188 -35.62 1.65 -3.76
C ALA A 188 -35.20 0.48 -2.85
N THR A 189 -35.91 -0.64 -2.97
CA THR A 189 -35.49 -1.91 -2.38
C THR A 189 -34.18 -2.35 -3.02
N ASN A 190 -33.24 -2.86 -2.22
CA ASN A 190 -32.03 -3.46 -2.75
C ASN A 190 -32.45 -4.59 -3.73
N PRO A 191 -31.85 -4.70 -4.93
CA PRO A 191 -32.21 -5.76 -5.88
C PRO A 191 -31.91 -7.17 -5.33
N VAL A 192 -31.13 -7.27 -4.25
CA VAL A 192 -30.87 -8.52 -3.50
C VAL A 192 -32.09 -8.98 -2.70
N ASP A 193 -32.98 -8.06 -2.30
CA ASP A 193 -34.13 -8.37 -1.44
C ASP A 193 -35.39 -8.75 -2.24
N ASN A 194 -35.32 -8.74 -3.59
CA ASN A 194 -36.41 -9.15 -4.47
C ASN A 194 -36.08 -10.44 -5.26
N PRO A 195 -36.37 -11.64 -4.72
CA PRO A 195 -36.16 -12.89 -5.42
C PRO A 195 -37.04 -13.06 -6.69
N ALA A 196 -38.03 -12.17 -6.92
CA ALA A 196 -38.88 -12.22 -8.12
C ALA A 196 -38.26 -11.52 -9.35
N ALA A 197 -37.23 -10.68 -9.18
CA ALA A 197 -36.54 -10.02 -10.30
C ALA A 197 -35.50 -10.92 -11.00
N ALA A 198 -35.21 -12.10 -10.43
CA ALA A 198 -34.25 -13.09 -10.94
C ALA A 198 -34.90 -14.20 -11.79
N ALA A 199 -36.15 -14.03 -12.23
CA ALA A 199 -36.77 -15.00 -13.14
C ALA A 199 -36.17 -14.85 -14.56
N PRO A 200 -35.62 -15.92 -15.18
CA PRO A 200 -35.14 -15.86 -16.55
C PRO A 200 -36.31 -15.59 -17.49
N ARG A 201 -36.20 -14.52 -18.30
CA ARG A 201 -37.07 -14.34 -19.45
C ARG A 201 -36.67 -15.39 -20.49
N HIS A 202 -37.60 -16.30 -20.78
CA HIS A 202 -37.52 -17.28 -21.88
C HIS A 202 -37.28 -16.61 -23.23
#